data_AF-Q1QNM5-F1
#
_entry.id   AF-Q1QNM5-F1
#
_cell.length_a   1.000
_cell.length_b   1.000
_cell.length_c   1.000
_cell.angle_alpha   90.00
_cell.angle_beta   90.00
_cell.angle_gamma   90.00
#
_symmetry.space_group_name_H-M   'P 1'
#
loop_
_entity.id
_entity.type
_entity.pdbx_description
1 polymer ?
#
loop_
_entity_poly.entity_id
_entity_poly.type
_entity_poly.pdbx_seq_one_letter_code
_entity_poly.pdbx_strand_id
1 'polypeptide(L)'
;MDSILRVLMPFFGPKNYSEMLWKIALADFWLTLACTFLARQDPWVESLFSQIEHLPGFKEFATAVKAPEINVGGFAIALAVLIFSRVTHFHDRISDFFKIRARFDRANILLPLAVMSGVQMTARQIQNLERDRHPLMRGTFYKYASSRSEKPLVDKHDIESALEAWHMYWVALEWFFILTGFAILSAIARSSWLLVVFWVASMGALLFMNLRYGLLERRADPQIQQIAENDEANTANRKAFAESAS
;
A
#
# COMPACT_ATOMS: atom_id res chain seq x y z
N MET A 1 9.18 -9.09 -24.53
CA MET A 1 9.53 -7.83 -23.84
C MET A 1 8.40 -7.34 -22.93
N ASP A 2 7.13 -7.37 -23.36
CA ASP A 2 5.98 -6.88 -22.59
C ASP A 2 5.79 -7.52 -21.20
N SER A 3 6.16 -8.79 -21.03
CA SER A 3 6.04 -9.48 -19.74
C SER A 3 7.03 -8.96 -18.70
N ILE A 4 8.28 -8.70 -19.10
CA ILE A 4 9.35 -8.26 -18.19
C ILE A 4 9.09 -6.80 -17.74
N LEU A 5 8.70 -5.93 -18.67
CA LEU A 5 8.37 -4.54 -18.33
C LEU A 5 7.17 -4.46 -17.37
N ARG A 6 6.15 -5.31 -17.55
CA ARG A 6 5.00 -5.35 -16.62
C ARG A 6 5.38 -5.82 -15.22
N VAL A 7 6.38 -6.68 -15.10
CA VAL A 7 6.88 -7.16 -13.81
C VAL A 7 7.72 -6.09 -13.12
N LEU A 8 8.57 -5.39 -13.88
CA LEU A 8 9.51 -4.41 -13.33
C LEU A 8 8.92 -3.02 -13.11
N MET A 9 7.83 -2.67 -13.81
CA MET A 9 7.14 -1.40 -13.66
C MET A 9 6.03 -1.52 -12.60
N PRO A 10 6.11 -0.75 -11.51
CA PRO A 10 5.13 -0.86 -10.43
C PRO A 10 3.75 -0.34 -10.86
N PHE A 11 3.66 0.57 -11.84
CA PHE A 11 2.44 1.31 -12.14
C PHE A 11 1.37 0.56 -12.95
N PHE A 12 1.59 -0.72 -13.29
CA PHE A 12 0.54 -1.56 -13.88
C PHE A 12 -0.33 -2.19 -12.79
N GLY A 13 -1.64 -2.23 -13.02
CA GLY A 13 -2.62 -2.84 -12.11
C GLY A 13 -2.28 -4.30 -11.75
N PRO A 14 -2.28 -4.67 -10.46
CA PRO A 14 -2.00 -6.04 -10.02
C PRO A 14 -3.20 -6.95 -10.25
N LYS A 15 -2.97 -8.21 -10.62
CA LYS A 15 -4.06 -9.19 -10.84
C LYS A 15 -4.47 -9.92 -9.55
N ASN A 16 -3.62 -9.87 -8.54
CA ASN A 16 -3.88 -10.50 -7.25
C ASN A 16 -3.07 -9.82 -6.14
N TYR A 17 -3.41 -10.15 -4.90
CA TYR A 17 -2.77 -9.57 -3.72
C TYR A 17 -1.25 -9.77 -3.67
N SER A 18 -0.74 -10.95 -4.06
CA SER A 18 0.71 -11.20 -4.03
C SER A 18 1.47 -10.37 -5.04
N GLU A 19 0.87 -10.12 -6.21
CA GLU A 19 1.43 -9.23 -7.22
C GLU A 19 1.42 -7.77 -6.75
N MET A 20 0.34 -7.35 -6.08
CA MET A 20 0.24 -6.01 -5.46
C MET A 20 1.41 -5.76 -4.49
N LEU A 21 1.66 -6.69 -3.56
CA LEU A 21 2.77 -6.56 -2.60
C LEU A 21 4.13 -6.42 -3.28
N TRP A 22 4.36 -7.16 -4.37
CA TRP A 22 5.60 -7.07 -5.12
C TRP A 22 5.76 -5.72 -5.82
N LYS A 23 4.68 -5.20 -6.41
CA LYS A 23 4.72 -3.93 -7.10
C LYS A 23 4.88 -2.74 -6.15
N ILE A 24 4.28 -2.79 -4.96
CA ILE A 24 4.53 -1.79 -3.90
C ILE A 24 6.03 -1.76 -3.57
N ALA A 25 6.61 -2.92 -3.24
CA ALA A 25 8.03 -3.01 -2.89
C ALA A 25 8.97 -2.56 -4.03
N LEU A 26 8.62 -2.81 -5.29
CA LEU A 26 9.34 -2.30 -6.46
C LEU A 26 9.21 -0.78 -6.61
N ALA A 27 8.04 -0.21 -6.31
CA ALA A 27 7.86 1.25 -6.30
C ALA A 27 8.77 1.90 -5.25
N ASP A 28 8.83 1.30 -4.04
CA ASP A 28 9.68 1.79 -2.95
C ASP A 28 11.16 1.66 -3.28
N PHE A 29 11.57 0.58 -3.95
CA PHE A 29 12.92 0.41 -4.47
C PHE A 29 13.31 1.56 -5.40
N TRP A 30 12.51 1.80 -6.46
CA TRP A 30 12.84 2.81 -7.46
C TRP A 30 12.84 4.21 -6.86
N LEU A 31 11.88 4.52 -5.99
CA LEU A 31 11.85 5.80 -5.29
C LEU A 31 13.09 5.96 -4.40
N THR A 32 13.41 4.97 -3.58
CA THR A 32 14.56 5.02 -2.67
C THR A 32 15.86 5.19 -3.46
N LEU A 33 16.01 4.48 -4.59
CA LEU A 33 17.17 4.63 -5.46
C LEU A 33 17.28 6.07 -6.00
N ALA A 34 16.17 6.66 -6.45
CA ALA A 34 16.14 8.05 -6.91
C ALA A 34 16.45 9.04 -5.76
N CYS A 35 15.88 8.83 -4.58
CA CYS A 35 16.12 9.67 -3.40
C CYS A 35 17.58 9.60 -2.93
N THR A 36 18.19 8.40 -2.91
CA THR A 36 19.60 8.26 -2.55
C THR A 36 20.52 8.95 -3.56
N PHE A 37 20.22 8.85 -4.86
CA PHE A 37 20.99 9.55 -5.89
C PHE A 37 20.93 11.08 -5.72
N LEU A 38 19.74 11.61 -5.42
CA LEU A 38 19.55 13.04 -5.18
C LEU A 38 20.20 13.49 -3.86
N ALA A 39 20.05 12.71 -2.79
CA ALA A 39 20.58 13.07 -1.48
C ALA A 39 22.12 13.11 -1.47
N ARG A 40 22.79 12.28 -2.28
CA ARG A 40 24.25 12.28 -2.47
C ARG A 40 24.82 13.54 -3.12
N GLN A 41 23.98 14.43 -3.65
CA GLN A 41 24.42 15.74 -4.12
C GLN A 41 24.86 16.65 -2.95
N ASP A 42 24.50 16.29 -1.71
CA ASP A 42 24.98 16.96 -0.51
C ASP A 42 26.30 16.33 0.01
N PRO A 43 27.35 17.12 0.26
CA PRO A 43 28.65 16.59 0.68
C PRO A 43 28.64 15.80 1.99
N TRP A 44 27.78 16.16 2.94
CA TRP A 44 27.70 15.45 4.22
C TRP A 44 27.06 14.08 4.03
N VAL A 45 25.99 14.01 3.24
CA VAL A 45 25.33 12.75 2.89
C VAL A 45 26.28 11.87 2.07
N GLU A 46 26.96 12.42 1.06
CA GLU A 46 27.95 11.68 0.27
C GLU A 46 29.05 11.08 1.13
N SER A 47 29.53 11.81 2.15
CA SER A 47 30.51 11.28 3.09
C SER A 47 30.02 10.01 3.79
N LEU A 48 28.75 9.95 4.21
CA LEU A 48 28.18 8.76 4.84
C LEU A 48 28.15 7.56 3.88
N PHE A 49 27.73 7.79 2.63
CA PHE A 49 27.70 6.74 1.62
C PHE A 49 29.11 6.23 1.30
N SER A 50 30.06 7.15 1.11
CA SER A 50 31.45 6.78 0.83
C SER A 50 32.05 5.95 1.97
N GLN A 51 31.81 6.29 3.24
CA GLN A 51 32.31 5.49 4.37
C GLN A 51 31.81 4.05 4.35
N ILE A 52 30.54 3.83 3.97
CA ILE A 52 29.94 2.50 3.84
C ILE A 52 30.54 1.76 2.64
N GLU A 53 30.70 2.44 1.50
CA GLU A 53 31.23 1.84 0.27
C GLU A 53 32.71 1.44 0.37
N HIS A 54 33.47 2.07 1.27
CA HIS A 54 34.86 1.72 1.55
C HIS A 54 35.02 0.53 2.49
N LEU A 55 33.93 -0.02 3.06
CA LEU A 55 34.00 -1.21 3.90
C LEU A 55 34.45 -2.45 3.09
N PRO A 56 35.24 -3.36 3.71
CA PRO A 56 35.63 -4.62 3.07
C PRO A 56 34.38 -5.39 2.60
N GLY A 57 34.40 -5.91 1.37
CA GLY A 57 33.26 -6.55 0.72
C GLY A 57 32.47 -5.65 -0.23
N PHE A 58 32.14 -4.40 0.15
CA PHE A 58 31.45 -3.46 -0.75
C PHE A 58 32.36 -2.99 -1.89
N LYS A 59 33.61 -2.67 -1.56
CA LYS A 59 34.63 -2.27 -2.53
C LYS A 59 34.92 -3.36 -3.57
N GLU A 60 34.98 -4.62 -3.13
CA GLU A 60 35.22 -5.77 -4.00
C GLU A 60 34.02 -6.00 -4.94
N PHE A 61 32.80 -5.90 -4.41
CA PHE A 61 31.58 -5.99 -5.20
C PHE A 61 31.49 -4.88 -6.26
N ALA A 62 31.72 -3.61 -5.88
CA ALA A 62 31.71 -2.48 -6.81
C ALA A 62 32.75 -2.64 -7.94
N THR A 63 33.93 -3.17 -7.59
CA THR A 63 35.01 -3.47 -8.55
C THR A 63 34.63 -4.62 -9.48
N ALA A 64 33.99 -5.67 -8.97
CA ALA A 64 33.57 -6.84 -9.74
C ALA A 64 32.47 -6.50 -10.77
N VAL A 65 31.56 -5.59 -10.43
CA VAL A 65 30.46 -5.15 -11.32
C VAL A 65 30.94 -4.08 -12.33
N LYS A 66 32.23 -3.69 -12.30
CA LYS A 66 32.84 -2.66 -13.17
C LYS A 66 32.05 -1.35 -13.17
N ALA A 67 31.47 -1.01 -12.03
CA ALA A 67 30.52 0.08 -11.88
C ALA A 67 30.90 1.02 -10.72
N PRO A 68 32.13 1.57 -10.69
CA PRO A 68 32.60 2.41 -9.58
C PRO A 68 31.85 3.75 -9.46
N GLU A 69 31.17 4.20 -10.52
CA GLU A 69 30.36 5.42 -10.53
C GLU A 69 28.87 5.17 -10.23
N ILE A 70 28.45 3.90 -10.12
CA ILE A 70 27.07 3.57 -9.77
C ILE A 70 26.94 3.73 -8.26
N ASN A 71 25.85 4.37 -7.81
CA ASN A 71 25.46 4.55 -6.41
C ASN A 71 25.20 3.17 -5.73
N VAL A 72 26.25 2.39 -5.47
CA VAL A 72 26.18 1.02 -4.94
C VAL A 72 25.56 1.02 -3.55
N GLY A 73 25.95 1.97 -2.69
CA GLY A 73 25.35 2.15 -1.38
C GLY A 73 23.86 2.47 -1.47
N GLY A 74 23.46 3.34 -2.42
CA GLY A 74 22.06 3.66 -2.66
C GLY A 74 21.26 2.49 -3.20
N PHE A 75 21.86 1.69 -4.08
CA PHE A 75 21.26 0.43 -4.55
C PHE A 75 21.07 -0.56 -3.39
N ALA A 76 22.07 -0.71 -2.51
CA ALA A 76 21.97 -1.58 -1.34
C ALA A 76 20.87 -1.13 -0.38
N ILE A 77 20.75 0.18 -0.12
CA ILE A 77 19.66 0.75 0.69
C ILE A 77 18.30 0.52 0.01
N ALA A 78 18.19 0.79 -1.29
CA ALA A 78 16.96 0.57 -2.04
C ALA A 78 16.53 -0.91 -2.00
N LEU A 79 17.48 -1.84 -2.13
CA LEU A 79 17.23 -3.26 -2.02
C LEU A 79 16.80 -3.66 -0.59
N ALA A 80 17.41 -3.08 0.43
CA ALA A 80 16.99 -3.28 1.82
C ALA A 80 15.56 -2.78 2.05
N VAL A 81 15.20 -1.61 1.50
CA VAL A 81 13.82 -1.08 1.56
C VAL A 81 12.84 -2.00 0.82
N LEU A 82 13.20 -2.49 -0.37
CA LEU A 82 12.38 -3.47 -1.10
C LEU A 82 12.09 -4.71 -0.27
N ILE A 83 13.13 -5.31 0.33
CA ILE A 83 13.00 -6.52 1.13
C ILE A 83 12.15 -6.22 2.37
N PHE A 84 12.41 -5.10 3.02
CA PHE A 84 11.67 -4.65 4.19
C PHE A 84 10.18 -4.46 3.87
N SER A 85 9.83 -3.68 2.85
CA SER A 85 8.45 -3.46 2.41
C SER A 85 7.76 -4.79 2.10
N ARG A 86 8.42 -5.67 1.33
CA ARG A 86 7.86 -6.96 0.91
C ARG A 86 7.63 -7.95 2.05
N VAL A 87 8.56 -8.02 3.01
CA VAL A 87 8.53 -9.00 4.11
C VAL A 87 7.63 -8.52 5.24
N THR A 88 7.69 -7.23 5.56
CA THR A 88 6.99 -6.68 6.72
C THR A 88 5.56 -6.24 6.43
N HIS A 89 5.21 -6.09 5.15
CA HIS A 89 3.97 -5.45 4.67
C HIS A 89 3.84 -4.08 5.35
N PHE A 90 4.81 -3.21 5.07
CA PHE A 90 4.98 -1.98 5.83
C PHE A 90 3.72 -1.10 5.82
N HIS A 91 3.05 -0.98 4.66
CA HIS A 91 1.73 -0.36 4.56
C HIS A 91 0.66 -0.95 5.48
N ASP A 92 0.62 -2.27 5.70
CA ASP A 92 -0.35 -2.88 6.61
C ASP A 92 -0.09 -2.41 8.05
N ARG A 93 1.18 -2.35 8.48
CA ARG A 93 1.55 -1.85 9.83
C ARG A 93 1.19 -0.37 10.00
N ILE A 94 1.48 0.45 9.00
CA ILE A 94 1.09 1.86 9.00
C ILE A 94 -0.44 1.99 9.04
N SER A 95 -1.13 1.23 8.20
CA SER A 95 -2.59 1.21 8.13
C SER A 95 -3.21 0.81 9.46
N ASP A 96 -2.66 -0.18 10.14
CA ASP A 96 -3.15 -0.63 11.46
C ASP A 96 -2.92 0.45 12.52
N PHE A 97 -1.75 1.09 12.52
CA PHE A 97 -1.44 2.19 13.44
C PHE A 97 -2.40 3.37 13.27
N PHE A 98 -2.67 3.78 12.03
CA PHE A 98 -3.61 4.87 11.71
C PHE A 98 -5.06 4.42 11.52
N LYS A 99 -5.36 3.13 11.76
CA LYS A 99 -6.66 2.49 11.52
C LYS A 99 -7.26 2.84 10.15
N ILE A 100 -6.44 2.93 9.09
CA ILE A 100 -6.89 3.34 7.75
C ILE A 100 -7.86 2.29 7.20
N ARG A 101 -7.38 1.05 7.06
CA ARG A 101 -8.20 -0.06 6.55
C ARG A 101 -9.38 -0.38 7.47
N ALA A 102 -9.21 -0.29 8.79
CA ALA A 102 -10.30 -0.53 9.73
C ALA A 102 -11.45 0.48 9.56
N ARG A 103 -11.13 1.77 9.37
CA ARG A 103 -12.13 2.81 9.10
C ARG A 103 -12.79 2.60 7.75
N PHE A 104 -12.02 2.28 6.72
CA PHE A 104 -12.52 2.01 5.38
C PHE A 104 -13.48 0.80 5.37
N ASP A 105 -13.04 -0.35 5.88
CA ASP A 105 -13.83 -1.60 5.91
C ASP A 105 -15.17 -1.36 6.62
N ARG A 106 -15.18 -0.61 7.72
CA ARG A 106 -16.40 -0.30 8.47
C ARG A 106 -17.33 0.62 7.68
N ALA A 107 -16.83 1.77 7.23
CA ALA A 107 -17.64 2.84 6.67
C ALA A 107 -18.10 2.57 5.24
N ASN A 108 -17.23 1.94 4.44
CA ASN A 108 -17.41 1.80 3.01
C ASN A 108 -17.72 0.37 2.57
N ILE A 109 -17.66 -0.63 3.46
CA ILE A 109 -18.00 -2.03 3.12
C ILE A 109 -19.07 -2.57 4.07
N LEU A 110 -18.75 -2.76 5.35
CA LEU A 110 -19.63 -3.45 6.29
C LEU A 110 -20.95 -2.71 6.52
N LEU A 111 -20.91 -1.40 6.77
CA LEU A 111 -22.12 -0.62 7.02
C LEU A 111 -23.02 -0.55 5.77
N PRO A 112 -22.53 -0.19 4.56
CA PRO A 112 -23.35 -0.23 3.35
C PRO A 112 -23.90 -1.63 3.07
N LEU A 113 -23.10 -2.68 3.22
CA LEU A 113 -23.55 -4.06 3.00
C LEU A 113 -24.63 -4.49 3.98
N ALA A 114 -24.52 -4.12 5.27
CA ALA A 114 -25.56 -4.39 6.26
C ALA A 114 -26.89 -3.69 5.91
N VAL A 115 -26.82 -2.42 5.51
CA VAL A 115 -27.99 -1.63 5.10
C VAL A 115 -28.64 -2.22 3.85
N MET A 116 -27.85 -2.53 2.82
CA MET A 116 -28.36 -3.14 1.58
C MET A 116 -28.91 -4.55 1.81
N SER A 117 -28.38 -5.25 2.81
CA SER A 117 -28.94 -6.54 3.23
C SER A 117 -30.24 -6.42 4.04
N GLY A 118 -30.69 -5.20 4.36
CA GLY A 118 -31.91 -4.94 5.12
C GLY A 118 -31.75 -5.11 6.63
N VAL A 119 -30.52 -5.08 7.14
CA VAL A 119 -30.25 -5.13 8.59
C VAL A 119 -30.39 -3.72 9.16
N GLN A 120 -31.32 -3.53 10.09
CA GLN A 120 -31.42 -2.31 10.87
C GLN A 120 -30.46 -2.40 12.06
N MET A 121 -29.33 -1.70 11.98
CA MET A 121 -28.34 -1.67 13.05
C MET A 121 -28.56 -0.47 13.98
N THR A 122 -28.55 -0.71 15.29
CA THR A 122 -28.51 0.35 16.31
C THR A 122 -27.13 1.00 16.37
N ALA A 123 -27.05 2.22 16.92
CA ALA A 123 -25.78 2.93 17.09
C ALA A 123 -24.72 2.12 17.86
N ARG A 124 -25.15 1.33 18.85
CA ARG A 124 -24.27 0.43 19.63
C ARG A 124 -23.72 -0.70 18.76
N GLN A 125 -24.55 -1.28 17.89
CA GLN A 125 -24.12 -2.34 16.98
C GLN A 125 -23.17 -1.81 15.90
N ILE A 126 -23.36 -0.58 15.43
CA ILE A 126 -22.42 0.08 14.51
C ILE A 126 -21.05 0.30 15.17
N GLN A 127 -21.01 0.64 16.47
CA GLN A 127 -19.75 0.73 17.21
C GLN A 127 -19.07 -0.65 17.37
N ASN A 128 -19.85 -1.71 17.57
CA ASN A 128 -19.34 -3.08 17.70
C ASN A 128 -18.77 -3.65 16.38
N LEU A 129 -19.11 -3.08 15.21
CA LEU A 129 -18.53 -3.50 13.92
C LEU A 129 -17.00 -3.40 13.91
N GLU A 130 -16.39 -2.50 14.70
CA GLU A 130 -14.93 -2.42 14.79
C GLU A 130 -14.33 -3.66 15.48
N ARG A 131 -15.00 -4.18 16.51
CA ARG A 131 -14.58 -5.38 17.26
C ARG A 131 -14.66 -6.63 16.37
N ASP A 132 -15.77 -6.79 15.67
CA ASP A 132 -16.08 -8.01 14.91
C ASP A 132 -15.71 -7.89 13.42
N ARG A 133 -14.94 -6.85 13.07
CA ARG A 133 -14.57 -6.52 11.68
C ARG A 133 -13.98 -7.70 10.92
N HIS A 134 -12.99 -8.39 11.49
CA HIS A 134 -12.29 -9.47 10.81
C HIS A 134 -13.19 -10.67 10.47
N PRO A 135 -13.93 -11.26 11.44
CA PRO A 135 -14.87 -12.33 11.11
C PRO A 135 -15.98 -11.88 10.16
N LEU A 136 -16.50 -10.66 10.33
CA LEU A 136 -17.53 -10.12 9.43
C LEU A 136 -17.01 -9.95 8.00
N MET A 137 -15.89 -9.26 7.79
CA MET A 137 -15.30 -9.07 6.46
C MET A 137 -15.03 -10.41 5.76
N ARG A 138 -14.59 -11.44 6.50
CA ARG A 138 -14.36 -12.77 5.94
C ARG A 138 -15.67 -13.48 5.55
N GLY A 139 -16.69 -13.38 6.40
CA GLY A 139 -17.97 -14.04 6.22
C GLY A 139 -18.87 -13.38 5.17
N THR A 140 -18.83 -12.05 5.05
CA THR A 140 -19.79 -11.27 4.26
C THR A 140 -19.23 -10.66 2.99
N PHE A 141 -17.92 -10.39 2.92
CA PHE A 141 -17.30 -9.70 1.78
C PHE A 141 -16.24 -10.54 1.07
N TYR A 142 -15.15 -10.92 1.75
CA TYR A 142 -14.01 -11.61 1.11
C TYR A 142 -14.38 -12.98 0.52
N LYS A 143 -15.40 -13.65 1.05
CA LYS A 143 -15.94 -14.88 0.46
C LYS A 143 -16.42 -14.67 -0.99
N TYR A 144 -16.89 -13.47 -1.31
CA TYR A 144 -17.51 -13.15 -2.60
C TYR A 144 -16.65 -12.22 -3.49
N ALA A 145 -15.76 -11.43 -2.89
CA ALA A 145 -14.93 -10.41 -3.55
C ALA A 145 -13.41 -10.73 -3.56
N SER A 146 -13.05 -12.01 -3.46
CA SER A 146 -11.64 -12.44 -3.48
C SER A 146 -11.29 -13.16 -4.77
N SER A 147 -10.15 -12.81 -5.36
CA SER A 147 -9.60 -13.49 -6.54
C SER A 147 -9.23 -14.96 -6.30
N ARG A 148 -9.29 -15.43 -5.04
CA ARG A 148 -9.04 -16.81 -4.61
C ARG A 148 -10.30 -17.55 -4.20
N SER A 149 -11.48 -16.93 -4.25
CA SER A 149 -12.73 -17.60 -3.93
C SER A 149 -13.06 -18.64 -5.00
N GLU A 150 -13.65 -19.77 -4.60
CA GLU A 150 -14.07 -20.82 -5.54
C GLU A 150 -15.25 -20.38 -6.42
N LYS A 151 -16.09 -19.46 -5.93
CA LYS A 151 -17.24 -18.89 -6.64
C LYS A 151 -17.37 -17.40 -6.29
N PRO A 152 -16.51 -16.51 -6.83
CA PRO A 152 -16.67 -15.08 -6.61
C PRO A 152 -17.99 -14.63 -7.25
N LEU A 153 -18.77 -13.85 -6.49
CA LEU A 153 -19.98 -13.19 -7.03
C LEU A 153 -19.63 -11.86 -7.68
N VAL A 154 -18.56 -11.22 -7.20
CA VAL A 154 -18.08 -9.95 -7.74
C VAL A 154 -17.30 -10.23 -9.03
N ASP A 155 -17.59 -9.45 -10.06
CA ASP A 155 -16.90 -9.53 -11.33
C ASP A 155 -15.39 -9.32 -11.17
N LYS A 156 -14.62 -10.09 -11.95
CA LYS A 156 -13.17 -10.06 -11.88
C LYS A 156 -12.60 -8.67 -12.18
N HIS A 157 -13.22 -7.92 -13.10
CA HIS A 157 -12.80 -6.56 -13.43
C HIS A 157 -12.90 -5.63 -12.21
N ASP A 158 -13.97 -5.75 -11.43
CA ASP A 158 -14.16 -4.91 -10.24
C ASP A 158 -13.18 -5.27 -9.13
N ILE A 159 -12.87 -6.56 -8.94
CA ILE A 159 -11.83 -7.01 -8.01
C ILE A 159 -10.47 -6.45 -8.43
N GLU A 160 -10.08 -6.59 -9.70
CA GLU A 160 -8.80 -6.09 -10.21
C GLU A 160 -8.72 -4.56 -10.12
N SER A 161 -9.81 -3.86 -10.42
CA SER A 161 -9.88 -2.40 -10.32
C SER A 161 -9.76 -1.91 -8.87
N ALA A 162 -10.37 -2.61 -7.91
CA ALA A 162 -10.21 -2.32 -6.49
C ALA A 162 -8.78 -2.58 -6.00
N LEU A 163 -8.15 -3.67 -6.46
CA LEU A 163 -6.75 -3.96 -6.15
C LEU A 163 -5.81 -2.90 -6.72
N GLU A 164 -6.04 -2.40 -7.93
CA GLU A 164 -5.28 -1.30 -8.52
C GLU A 164 -5.46 0.01 -7.72
N ALA A 165 -6.68 0.30 -7.27
CA ALA A 165 -6.93 1.46 -6.44
C ALA A 165 -6.16 1.38 -5.12
N TRP A 166 -6.24 0.24 -4.42
CA TRP A 166 -5.52 -0.01 -3.17
C TRP A 166 -4.02 0.00 -3.33
N HIS A 167 -3.51 -0.64 -4.38
CA HIS A 167 -2.09 -0.61 -4.74
C HIS A 167 -1.57 0.82 -4.74
N MET A 168 -2.17 1.70 -5.56
CA MET A 168 -1.64 3.05 -5.75
C MET A 168 -1.77 3.89 -4.49
N TYR A 169 -2.79 3.63 -3.67
CA TYR A 169 -2.90 4.24 -2.35
C TYR A 169 -1.74 3.80 -1.42
N TRP A 170 -1.42 2.50 -1.38
CA TRP A 170 -0.32 1.98 -0.55
C TRP A 170 1.05 2.44 -1.02
N VAL A 171 1.29 2.51 -2.34
CA VAL A 171 2.51 3.12 -2.89
C VAL A 171 2.64 4.56 -2.41
N ALA A 172 1.58 5.36 -2.51
CA ALA A 172 1.60 6.76 -2.05
C ALA A 172 1.89 6.87 -0.55
N LEU A 173 1.33 5.96 0.24
CA LEU A 173 1.54 5.90 1.69
C LEU A 173 3.00 5.58 2.02
N GLU A 174 3.59 4.52 1.47
CA GLU A 174 4.98 4.16 1.74
C GLU A 174 5.96 5.23 1.22
N TRP A 175 5.67 5.81 0.06
CA TRP A 175 6.42 6.94 -0.50
C TRP A 175 6.42 8.16 0.42
N PHE A 176 5.29 8.49 1.05
CA PHE A 176 5.23 9.58 2.02
C PHE A 176 6.22 9.36 3.18
N PHE A 177 6.33 8.14 3.71
CA PHE A 177 7.27 7.83 4.79
C PHE A 177 8.73 7.87 4.31
N ILE A 178 9.02 7.30 3.14
CA ILE A 178 10.37 7.33 2.56
C ILE A 178 10.83 8.77 2.34
N LEU A 179 10.02 9.58 1.65
CA LEU A 179 10.32 10.99 1.36
C LEU A 179 10.47 11.82 2.63
N THR A 180 9.63 11.57 3.63
CA THR A 180 9.74 12.25 4.93
C THR A 180 11.02 11.86 5.65
N GLY A 181 11.44 10.60 5.57
CA GLY A 181 12.74 10.16 6.07
C GLY A 181 13.91 10.90 5.43
N PHE A 182 13.89 11.06 4.10
CA PHE A 182 14.90 11.85 3.37
C PHE A 182 14.82 13.36 3.68
N ALA A 183 13.64 13.91 3.92
CA ALA A 183 13.48 15.28 4.37
C ALA A 183 14.13 15.49 5.75
N ILE A 184 13.91 14.57 6.69
CA ILE A 184 14.55 14.58 8.02
C ILE A 184 16.07 14.47 7.89
N LEU A 185 16.58 13.54 7.06
CA LEU A 185 18.00 13.41 6.78
C LEU A 185 18.59 14.72 6.25
N SER A 186 17.89 15.38 5.35
CA SER A 186 18.30 16.66 4.76
C SER A 186 18.31 17.80 5.77
N ALA A 187 17.36 17.82 6.72
CA ALA A 187 17.36 18.75 7.83
C ALA A 187 18.57 18.54 8.76
N ILE A 188 18.92 17.29 9.05
CA ILE A 188 20.11 16.93 9.84
C ILE A 188 21.39 17.35 9.11
N ALA A 189 21.46 17.10 7.80
CA ALA A 189 22.56 17.53 6.93
C ALA A 189 22.63 19.06 6.76
N ARG A 190 21.60 19.80 7.20
CA ARG A 190 21.41 21.25 7.00
C ARG A 190 21.35 21.65 5.52
N SER A 191 20.95 20.71 4.66
CA SER A 191 20.81 20.91 3.23
C SER A 191 19.43 21.48 2.91
N SER A 192 19.34 22.81 2.86
CA SER A 192 18.06 23.52 2.76
C SER A 192 17.31 23.20 1.46
N TRP A 193 18.02 23.04 0.34
CA TRP A 193 17.40 22.75 -0.95
C TRP A 193 16.86 21.32 -1.01
N LEU A 194 17.61 20.32 -0.53
CA LEU A 194 17.13 18.93 -0.43
C LEU A 194 15.93 18.82 0.50
N LEU A 195 15.97 19.53 1.64
CA LEU A 195 14.85 19.57 2.57
C LEU A 195 13.58 20.08 1.87
N VAL A 196 13.67 21.19 1.13
CA VAL A 196 12.52 21.73 0.38
C VAL A 196 12.02 20.72 -0.66
N VAL A 197 12.93 20.11 -1.44
CA VAL A 197 12.55 19.13 -2.47
C VAL A 197 11.83 17.92 -1.86
N PHE A 198 12.40 17.28 -0.85
CA PHE A 198 11.79 16.10 -0.23
C PHE A 198 10.51 16.46 0.53
N TRP A 199 10.45 17.62 1.17
CA TRP A 199 9.24 18.05 1.87
C TRP A 199 8.08 18.30 0.89
N VAL A 200 8.34 19.01 -0.22
CA VAL A 200 7.33 19.22 -1.28
C VAL A 200 6.90 17.89 -1.89
N ALA A 201 7.83 16.97 -2.14
CA ALA A 201 7.51 15.64 -2.64
C ALA A 201 6.65 14.84 -1.65
N SER A 202 6.95 14.89 -0.34
CA SER A 202 6.10 14.29 0.71
C SER A 202 4.68 14.86 0.71
N MET A 203 4.54 16.19 0.57
CA MET A 203 3.22 16.82 0.47
C MET A 203 2.49 16.38 -0.81
N GLY A 204 3.21 16.22 -1.92
CA GLY A 204 2.68 15.65 -3.15
C GLY A 204 2.16 14.21 -2.96
N ALA A 205 2.91 13.36 -2.25
CA ALA A 205 2.49 12.00 -1.92
C ALA A 205 1.23 11.98 -1.04
N LEU A 206 1.14 12.85 -0.03
CA LEU A 206 -0.07 12.99 0.81
C LEU A 206 -1.28 13.43 -0.02
N LEU A 207 -1.11 14.44 -0.87
CA LEU A 207 -2.18 14.91 -1.74
C LEU A 207 -2.65 13.78 -2.68
N PHE A 208 -1.70 13.08 -3.30
CA PHE A 208 -2.01 11.95 -4.17
C PHE A 208 -2.75 10.84 -3.41
N MET A 209 -2.32 10.50 -2.21
CA MET A 209 -2.99 9.53 -1.34
C MET A 209 -4.44 9.95 -1.04
N ASN A 210 -4.69 11.23 -0.73
CA ASN A 210 -6.04 11.76 -0.51
C ASN A 210 -6.92 11.63 -1.77
N LEU A 211 -6.39 11.94 -2.95
CA LEU A 211 -7.11 11.78 -4.22
C LEU A 211 -7.43 10.30 -4.51
N ARG A 212 -6.51 9.38 -4.19
CA ARG A 212 -6.72 7.94 -4.35
C ARG A 212 -7.75 7.40 -3.35
N TYR A 213 -7.85 7.96 -2.15
CA TYR A 213 -8.82 7.52 -1.16
C TYR A 213 -10.27 7.62 -1.67
N GLY A 214 -10.63 8.74 -2.32
CA GLY A 214 -11.96 8.87 -2.93
C GLY A 214 -12.24 7.89 -4.07
N LEU A 215 -11.21 7.38 -4.75
CA LEU A 215 -11.36 6.31 -5.74
C LEU A 215 -11.61 4.95 -5.07
N LEU A 216 -11.02 4.69 -3.90
CA LEU A 216 -11.28 3.46 -3.15
C LEU A 216 -12.75 3.34 -2.80
N GLU A 217 -13.36 4.42 -2.32
CA GLU A 217 -14.77 4.48 -1.96
C GLU A 217 -15.66 4.14 -3.17
N ARG A 218 -15.44 4.82 -4.29
CA ARG A 218 -16.20 4.58 -5.54
C ARG A 218 -16.05 3.18 -6.10
N ARG A 219 -14.94 2.48 -5.81
CA ARG A 219 -14.69 1.11 -6.28
C ARG A 219 -15.24 0.05 -5.33
N ALA A 220 -15.63 0.40 -4.11
CA ALA A 220 -16.29 -0.51 -3.18
C ALA A 220 -17.77 -0.70 -3.55
N ASP A 221 -18.44 0.37 -3.99
CA ASP A 221 -19.89 0.36 -4.24
C ASP A 221 -20.36 -0.74 -5.22
N PRO A 222 -19.75 -0.93 -6.40
CA PRO A 222 -20.21 -1.96 -7.35
C PRO A 222 -20.06 -3.38 -6.81
N GLN A 223 -19.02 -3.62 -5.99
CA GLN A 223 -18.78 -4.93 -5.38
C GLN A 223 -19.87 -5.23 -4.34
N ILE A 224 -20.24 -4.23 -3.55
CA ILE A 224 -21.28 -4.36 -2.52
C ILE A 224 -22.65 -4.56 -3.18
N GLN A 225 -22.94 -3.84 -4.26
CA GLN A 225 -24.16 -4.01 -5.05
C GLN A 225 -24.30 -5.43 -5.58
N GLN A 226 -23.26 -5.95 -6.25
CA GLN A 226 -23.26 -7.33 -6.77
C GLN A 226 -23.48 -8.39 -5.69
N ILE A 227 -22.90 -8.19 -4.49
CA ILE A 227 -23.12 -9.10 -3.35
C ILE A 227 -24.56 -8.98 -2.82
N ALA A 228 -25.09 -7.76 -2.72
CA ALA A 228 -26.42 -7.51 -2.16
C ALA A 228 -27.57 -7.93 -3.10
N GLU A 229 -27.36 -7.90 -4.41
CA GLU A 229 -28.32 -8.35 -5.44
C GLU A 229 -28.48 -9.87 -5.47
N ASN A 230 -27.57 -10.63 -4.86
CA ASN A 230 -27.67 -12.07 -4.74
C ASN A 230 -28.45 -12.49 -3.47
N ASP A 231 -29.61 -13.12 -3.64
CA ASP A 231 -30.50 -13.50 -2.52
C ASP A 231 -29.85 -14.42 -1.47
N GLU A 232 -29.01 -15.36 -1.90
CA GLU A 232 -28.31 -16.30 -1.02
C GLU A 232 -27.26 -15.56 -0.17
N ALA A 233 -26.43 -14.73 -0.80
CA ALA A 233 -25.43 -13.92 -0.13
C ALA A 233 -26.09 -12.90 0.81
N ASN A 234 -27.17 -12.27 0.38
CA ASN A 234 -27.91 -11.30 1.18
C ASN A 234 -28.51 -11.95 2.44
N THR A 235 -29.10 -13.14 2.32
CA THR A 235 -29.61 -13.91 3.46
C THR A 235 -28.51 -14.35 4.42
N ALA A 236 -27.36 -14.80 3.89
CA ALA A 236 -26.20 -15.13 4.70
C ALA A 236 -25.63 -13.92 5.45
N ASN A 237 -25.56 -12.76 4.79
CA ASN A 237 -25.09 -11.51 5.37
C ASN A 237 -26.00 -11.04 6.50
N ARG A 238 -27.32 -11.09 6.32
CA ARG A 238 -28.29 -10.78 7.39
C ARG A 238 -28.03 -11.59 8.65
N LYS A 239 -27.82 -12.89 8.49
CA LYS A 239 -27.51 -13.80 9.60
C LYS A 239 -26.19 -13.42 10.28
N ALA A 240 -25.13 -13.23 9.49
CA ALA A 240 -23.80 -12.87 10.02
C ALA A 240 -23.81 -11.55 10.80
N PHE A 241 -24.50 -10.53 10.28
CA PHE A 241 -24.64 -9.26 10.98
C PHE A 241 -25.51 -9.36 12.22
N ALA A 242 -26.58 -10.18 12.22
CA ALA A 242 -27.40 -10.40 13.40
C ALA A 242 -26.63 -11.10 14.54
N GLU A 243 -25.80 -12.09 14.21
CA GLU A 243 -24.97 -12.85 15.17
C GLU A 243 -23.83 -12.02 15.77
N SER A 244 -23.25 -11.08 15.02
CA SER A 244 -22.24 -10.15 15.55
C SER A 244 -22.86 -9.05 16.42
N ALA A 245 -24.16 -8.81 16.28
CA ALA A 245 -24.85 -7.72 16.95
C ALA A 245 -25.39 -8.06 18.35
N SER A 246 -25.30 -9.34 18.77
CA SER A 246 -25.57 -9.84 20.12
C SER A 246 -24.33 -9.76 21.02
#